data_AF-Q08X29-F1
#
_entry.id   AF-Q08X29-F1
#
_cell.length_a   1.000
_cell.length_b   1.000
_cell.length_c   1.000
_cell.angle_alpha   90.00
_cell.angle_beta   90.00
_cell.angle_gamma   90.00
#
_symmetry.space_group_name_H-M   'P 1'
#
loop_
_entity.id
_entity.type
_entity.pdbx_description
1 polymer ?
#
loop_
_entity_poly.entity_id
_entity_poly.type
_entity_poly.pdbx_seq_one_letter_code
_entity_poly.pdbx_strand_id
1 'polypeptide(L)'
;MSWDLGLGHAVDREGRALHYDGRHSPHPPTKNERPPMHSAPLRCLATLVLAMLAGCGSDDADEDGGPGGEEVGTALLGTWRSKDCEPSGATGSRRRTYIFTPTDVKITYELFSGTQCEAGPKIFTVTTHGDAAFVGKSSTLPGVTHVLFTFKSRAITPAEAGVNVLKNACTQYDWVAEKEVDVSQDGCKALVQSNTECPIEYDLASIVDGVAYFGDRSVPLCSEETRPAKLAQWGVVKQS
;
A
#
# COMPACT_ATOMS: atom_id res chain seq x y z
N MET A 1 -1.32 7.74 4.89
CA MET A 1 -1.71 8.53 3.73
C MET A 1 -2.54 7.59 2.91
N SER A 2 -3.86 7.70 3.02
CA SER A 2 -4.72 7.03 2.06
C SER A 2 -4.42 7.66 0.72
N TRP A 3 -3.87 6.88 -0.21
CA TRP A 3 -3.64 7.29 -1.60
C TRP A 3 -4.97 7.36 -2.35
N ASP A 4 -5.92 8.09 -1.80
CA ASP A 4 -7.10 8.54 -2.51
C ASP A 4 -6.75 9.94 -3.00
N LEU A 5 -6.05 9.98 -4.13
CA LEU A 5 -5.91 11.23 -4.87
C LEU A 5 -7.34 11.67 -5.14
N GLY A 6 -7.81 12.69 -4.42
CA GLY A 6 -9.12 13.31 -4.57
C GLY A 6 -9.33 13.96 -5.94
N LEU A 7 -8.88 13.32 -7.02
CA LEU A 7 -9.16 13.60 -8.41
C LEU A 7 -10.55 13.06 -8.80
N GLY A 8 -11.51 13.15 -7.87
CA GLY A 8 -12.93 12.96 -8.14
C GLY A 8 -13.52 14.18 -8.84
N HIS A 9 -12.93 14.62 -9.96
CA HIS A 9 -13.70 15.33 -10.96
C HIS A 9 -14.24 14.25 -11.90
N ALA A 10 -15.54 13.98 -11.79
CA ALA A 10 -16.25 13.14 -12.74
C ALA A 10 -16.11 13.78 -14.13
N VAL A 11 -15.22 13.21 -14.94
CA VAL A 11 -15.11 13.51 -16.37
C VAL A 11 -15.92 12.42 -17.08
N ASP A 12 -16.81 12.82 -17.97
CA ASP A 12 -17.59 11.84 -18.74
C ASP A 12 -16.69 11.03 -19.69
N ARG A 13 -17.28 10.04 -20.36
CA ARG A 13 -16.58 9.16 -21.31
C ARG A 13 -15.97 9.90 -22.52
N GLU A 14 -16.23 11.20 -22.65
CA GLU A 14 -15.76 12.08 -23.73
C GLU A 14 -14.77 13.14 -23.24
N GLY A 15 -14.36 13.10 -21.96
CA GLY A 15 -13.36 14.03 -21.43
C GLY A 15 -13.89 15.44 -21.18
N ARG A 16 -15.22 15.64 -21.07
CA ARG A 16 -15.79 16.93 -20.70
C ARG A 16 -15.89 17.10 -19.19
N ALA A 17 -15.42 18.25 -18.71
CA ALA A 17 -15.58 18.66 -17.32
C ALA A 17 -17.07 18.96 -17.05
N LEU A 18 -17.69 18.19 -16.16
CA LEU A 18 -19.05 18.48 -15.69
C LEU A 18 -19.03 19.79 -14.88
N HIS A 19 -19.61 20.83 -15.46
CA HIS A 19 -19.79 22.12 -14.80
C HIS A 19 -20.90 21.98 -13.75
N TYR A 20 -20.56 22.08 -12.47
CA TYR A 20 -21.51 21.99 -11.37
C TYR A 20 -22.22 23.35 -11.22
N ASP A 21 -23.42 23.49 -11.77
CA ASP A 21 -24.26 24.68 -11.57
C ASP A 21 -24.83 24.63 -10.15
N GLY A 22 -24.22 25.41 -9.24
CA GLY A 22 -24.47 25.42 -7.80
C GLY A 22 -25.81 26.02 -7.38
N ARG A 23 -26.92 25.58 -7.97
CA ARG A 23 -28.27 26.10 -7.71
C ARG A 23 -29.28 25.06 -7.26
N HIS A 24 -28.96 24.23 -6.27
CA HIS A 24 -29.98 23.49 -5.51
C HIS A 24 -29.68 23.60 -4.01
N SER A 25 -30.45 24.44 -3.32
CA SER A 25 -30.48 24.47 -1.85
C SER A 25 -31.14 23.18 -1.33
N PRO A 26 -30.50 22.44 -0.40
CA PRO A 26 -31.14 21.28 0.20
C PRO A 26 -32.22 21.72 1.18
N HIS A 27 -33.44 21.21 0.96
CA HIS A 27 -34.51 21.22 1.97
C HIS A 27 -34.04 20.50 3.24
N PRO A 28 -34.40 20.98 4.44
CA PRO A 28 -34.13 20.27 5.68
C PRO A 28 -34.97 18.98 5.75
N PRO A 29 -34.38 17.85 6.21
CA PRO A 29 -35.13 16.61 6.37
C PRO A 29 -36.14 16.73 7.51
N THR A 30 -37.39 16.37 7.21
CA THR A 30 -38.48 16.21 8.18
C THR A 30 -38.21 15.02 9.10
N LYS A 31 -38.51 15.23 10.40
CA LYS A 31 -38.52 14.22 11.46
C LYS A 31 -39.57 13.12 11.20
N ASN A 32 -39.32 11.96 11.83
CA ASN A 32 -40.14 10.73 11.90
C ASN A 32 -39.87 9.79 10.71
N GLU A 33 -39.53 8.52 10.89
CA GLU A 33 -40.24 7.51 11.68
C GLU A 33 -39.29 6.46 12.28
N ARG A 34 -39.65 5.91 13.46
CA ARG A 34 -38.97 4.76 14.06
C ARG A 34 -39.46 3.47 13.40
N PRO A 35 -38.59 2.55 12.95
CA PRO A 35 -39.02 1.21 12.58
C PRO A 35 -39.34 0.35 13.82
N PRO A 36 -40.29 -0.59 13.71
CA PRO A 36 -40.74 -1.44 14.82
C PRO A 36 -39.70 -2.50 15.20
N MET A 37 -39.54 -2.69 16.51
CA MET A 37 -38.87 -3.85 17.11
C MET A 37 -39.67 -5.12 16.78
N HIS A 38 -39.09 -6.00 15.96
CA HIS A 38 -39.54 -7.39 15.87
C HIS A 38 -38.69 -8.26 16.78
N SER A 39 -39.31 -8.61 17.90
CA SER A 39 -38.92 -9.67 18.81
C SER A 39 -39.01 -11.03 18.09
N ALA A 40 -37.90 -11.77 18.02
CA ALA A 40 -37.90 -13.17 17.62
C ALA A 40 -37.47 -14.05 18.82
N PRO A 41 -38.21 -15.12 19.14
CA PRO A 41 -37.91 -16.00 20.27
C PRO A 41 -36.89 -17.09 19.92
N LEU A 42 -35.93 -17.23 20.82
CA LEU A 42 -35.50 -18.47 21.49
C LEU A 42 -35.75 -19.81 20.77
N ARG A 43 -34.67 -20.51 20.39
CA ARG A 43 -34.60 -21.98 20.44
C ARG A 43 -33.25 -22.44 20.98
N CYS A 44 -33.30 -22.95 22.20
CA CYS A 44 -32.30 -23.86 22.76
C CYS A 44 -32.11 -25.07 21.86
N LEU A 45 -30.87 -25.48 21.63
CA LEU A 45 -30.53 -26.89 21.56
C LEU A 45 -29.19 -27.10 22.26
N ALA A 46 -29.28 -27.64 23.47
CA ALA A 46 -28.16 -28.21 24.18
C ALA A 46 -27.77 -29.53 23.51
N THR A 47 -26.49 -29.73 23.21
CA THR A 47 -25.92 -31.08 23.25
C THR A 47 -24.51 -31.00 23.82
N LEU A 48 -24.41 -31.50 25.05
CA LEU A 48 -23.22 -31.80 25.82
C LEU A 48 -22.65 -33.14 25.32
N VAL A 49 -21.41 -33.17 24.85
CA VAL A 49 -20.59 -34.39 24.88
C VAL A 49 -19.22 -34.01 25.41
N LEU A 50 -19.03 -34.34 26.68
CA LEU A 50 -17.79 -34.30 27.43
C LEU A 50 -17.03 -35.59 27.12
N ALA A 51 -15.92 -35.50 26.38
CA ALA A 51 -14.94 -36.57 26.26
C ALA A 51 -13.61 -36.05 26.82
N MET A 52 -13.36 -36.36 28.09
CA MET A 52 -12.06 -36.19 28.71
C MET A 52 -11.11 -37.26 28.15
N LEU A 53 -10.17 -36.85 27.31
CA LEU A 53 -8.96 -37.62 27.07
C LEU A 53 -7.80 -36.87 27.73
N ALA A 54 -7.40 -37.38 28.89
CA ALA A 54 -6.12 -37.07 29.51
C ALA A 54 -5.01 -37.64 28.61
N GLY A 55 -4.53 -36.83 27.67
CA GLY A 55 -3.30 -37.08 26.95
C GLY A 55 -2.16 -36.31 27.62
N CYS A 56 -1.30 -37.03 28.36
CA CYS A 56 0.05 -36.56 28.68
C CYS A 56 0.83 -36.51 27.36
N GLY A 57 0.70 -35.43 26.61
CA GLY A 57 1.45 -35.16 25.39
C GLY A 57 2.47 -34.08 25.69
N SER A 58 3.74 -34.45 25.50
CA SER A 58 4.96 -33.68 25.75
C SER A 58 4.84 -32.20 25.36
N ASP A 59 5.27 -31.32 26.28
CA ASP A 59 5.51 -29.90 26.08
C ASP A 59 6.71 -29.65 25.14
N ASP A 60 6.72 -30.27 23.96
CA ASP A 60 7.55 -29.80 22.85
C ASP A 60 6.79 -28.64 22.21
N ALA A 61 6.73 -27.53 22.95
CA ALA A 61 6.50 -26.23 22.35
C ALA A 61 7.69 -25.99 21.42
N ASP A 62 7.59 -26.53 20.21
CA ASP A 62 8.31 -26.06 19.05
C ASP A 62 8.01 -24.57 18.99
N GLU A 63 8.90 -23.78 19.60
CA GLU A 63 8.97 -22.34 19.39
C GLU A 63 9.09 -22.19 17.89
N ASP A 64 7.96 -21.88 17.25
CA ASP A 64 7.77 -21.75 15.81
C ASP A 64 8.87 -20.83 15.27
N GLY A 65 9.97 -21.49 14.91
CA GLY A 65 11.27 -20.92 14.62
C GLY A 65 11.27 -20.41 13.20
N GLY A 66 10.22 -19.66 12.83
CA GLY A 66 10.11 -19.02 11.54
C GLY A 66 11.41 -18.25 11.23
N PRO A 67 11.69 -17.99 9.95
CA PRO A 67 12.95 -17.42 9.54
C PRO A 67 13.29 -16.15 10.33
N GLY A 68 14.53 -16.05 10.80
CA GLY A 68 15.04 -14.81 11.40
C GLY A 68 14.96 -13.62 10.43
N GLY A 69 15.13 -12.39 10.93
CA GLY A 69 15.13 -11.20 10.07
C GLY A 69 16.16 -11.28 8.93
N GLU A 70 17.33 -11.86 9.22
CA GLU A 70 18.41 -12.10 8.25
C GLU A 70 18.01 -13.09 7.14
N GLU A 71 17.26 -14.14 7.48
CA GLU A 71 16.78 -15.13 6.52
C GLU A 71 15.77 -14.51 5.54
N VAL A 72 14.82 -13.70 6.04
CA VAL A 72 13.87 -12.96 5.19
C VAL A 72 14.63 -11.98 4.28
N GLY A 73 15.60 -11.26 4.82
CA GLY A 73 16.42 -10.34 4.02
C GLY A 73 17.17 -11.05 2.90
N THR A 74 17.80 -12.19 3.20
CA THR A 74 18.48 -13.02 2.19
C THR A 74 17.51 -13.56 1.15
N ALA A 75 16.33 -14.01 1.57
CA ALA A 75 15.30 -14.54 0.66
C ALA A 75 14.77 -13.48 -0.31
N LEU A 76 14.70 -12.22 0.13
CA LEU A 76 14.25 -11.08 -0.68
C LEU A 76 15.28 -10.59 -1.72
N LEU A 77 16.53 -11.03 -1.68
CA LEU A 77 17.52 -10.65 -2.71
C LEU A 77 17.02 -10.97 -4.13
N GLY A 78 17.18 -10.03 -5.05
CA GLY A 78 16.75 -10.14 -6.45
C GLY A 78 15.65 -9.14 -6.82
N THR A 79 15.02 -9.38 -7.98
CA THR A 79 13.96 -8.53 -8.51
C THR A 79 12.59 -9.12 -8.21
N TRP A 80 11.67 -8.29 -7.71
CA TRP A 80 10.29 -8.65 -7.40
C TRP A 80 9.35 -7.67 -8.07
N ARG A 81 8.24 -8.16 -8.63
CA ARG A 81 7.24 -7.32 -9.29
C ARG A 81 5.85 -7.64 -8.79
N SER A 82 4.96 -6.65 -8.72
CA SER A 82 3.54 -6.87 -8.40
C SER A 82 3.00 -8.06 -9.16
N LYS A 83 2.41 -9.01 -8.42
CA LYS A 83 1.77 -10.20 -8.98
C LYS A 83 0.62 -9.81 -9.89
N ASP A 84 -0.16 -8.84 -9.43
CA ASP A 84 -1.35 -8.33 -10.08
C ASP A 84 -1.22 -6.81 -10.31
N CYS A 85 -2.08 -6.27 -11.15
CA CYS A 85 -2.25 -4.83 -11.24
C CYS A 85 -3.07 -4.33 -10.03
N GLU A 86 -2.51 -3.42 -9.24
CA GLU A 86 -3.12 -3.01 -7.98
C GLU A 86 -3.99 -1.76 -8.20
N PRO A 87 -5.21 -1.69 -7.61
CA PRO A 87 -5.99 -0.46 -7.63
C PRO A 87 -5.26 0.71 -6.97
N SER A 88 -5.42 1.91 -7.53
CA SER A 88 -4.87 3.15 -6.98
C SER A 88 -5.92 4.26 -7.09
N GLY A 89 -6.67 4.48 -6.01
CA GLY A 89 -7.83 5.38 -6.01
C GLY A 89 -9.00 4.82 -6.82
N ALA A 90 -9.95 5.68 -7.18
CA ALA A 90 -11.19 5.27 -7.85
C ALA A 90 -11.00 4.82 -9.32
N THR A 91 -10.03 5.39 -10.04
CA THR A 91 -9.89 5.19 -11.49
C THR A 91 -8.52 4.71 -11.92
N GLY A 92 -7.51 4.80 -11.04
CA GLY A 92 -6.14 4.45 -11.37
C GLY A 92 -5.75 3.03 -10.98
N SER A 93 -4.61 2.62 -11.48
CA SER A 93 -3.95 1.39 -11.06
C SER A 93 -2.45 1.54 -11.05
N ARG A 94 -1.74 0.59 -10.44
CA ARG A 94 -0.30 0.67 -10.26
C ARG A 94 0.40 -0.67 -10.36
N ARG A 95 1.69 -0.62 -10.67
CA ARG A 95 2.65 -1.73 -10.53
C ARG A 95 3.82 -1.30 -9.67
N ARG A 96 4.29 -2.19 -8.81
CA ARG A 96 5.51 -2.02 -8.02
C ARG A 96 6.57 -2.98 -8.51
N THR A 97 7.81 -2.52 -8.51
CA THR A 97 9.00 -3.34 -8.69
C THR A 97 9.96 -3.05 -7.55
N TYR A 98 10.50 -4.08 -6.93
CA TYR A 98 11.52 -4.00 -5.90
C TYR A 98 12.76 -4.72 -6.41
N ILE A 99 13.92 -4.11 -6.25
CA ILE A 99 15.21 -4.76 -6.52
C ILE A 99 15.99 -4.68 -5.23
N PHE A 100 16.18 -5.82 -4.58
CA PHE A 100 17.00 -5.94 -3.39
C PHE A 100 18.36 -6.51 -3.76
N THR A 101 19.40 -5.82 -3.31
CA THR A 101 20.77 -6.30 -3.32
C THR A 101 21.26 -6.40 -1.87
N PRO A 102 22.43 -6.98 -1.59
CA PRO A 102 22.95 -7.05 -0.23
C PRO A 102 23.13 -5.68 0.46
N THR A 103 23.26 -4.59 -0.31
CA THR A 103 23.62 -3.27 0.21
C THR A 103 22.74 -2.13 -0.31
N ASP A 104 21.72 -2.41 -1.12
CA ASP A 104 20.90 -1.38 -1.76
C ASP A 104 19.52 -1.94 -2.09
N VAL A 105 18.52 -1.07 -2.04
CA VAL A 105 17.18 -1.33 -2.54
C VAL A 105 16.77 -0.25 -3.53
N LYS A 106 16.22 -0.68 -4.66
CA LYS A 106 15.50 0.17 -5.59
C LYS A 106 14.02 -0.20 -5.59
N ILE A 107 13.16 0.80 -5.42
CA ILE A 107 11.71 0.65 -5.50
C ILE A 107 11.23 1.50 -6.67
N THR A 108 10.50 0.88 -7.59
CA THR A 108 9.83 1.56 -8.69
C THR A 108 8.32 1.39 -8.57
N TYR A 109 7.60 2.50 -8.68
CA TYR A 109 6.15 2.58 -8.68
C TYR A 109 5.69 3.20 -9.99
N GLU A 110 4.91 2.47 -10.78
CA GLU A 110 4.32 2.97 -12.01
C GLU A 110 2.83 3.21 -11.79
N LEU A 111 2.34 4.42 -12.07
CA LEU A 111 0.91 4.75 -12.03
C LEU A 111 0.32 4.75 -13.43
N PHE A 112 -0.88 4.21 -13.57
CA PHE A 112 -1.68 4.18 -14.78
C PHE A 112 -3.06 4.80 -14.51
N SER A 113 -3.65 5.43 -15.52
CA SER A 113 -4.98 6.06 -15.42
C SER A 113 -6.17 5.10 -15.62
N GLY A 114 -5.90 3.85 -15.98
CA GLY A 114 -6.92 2.81 -16.09
C GLY A 114 -6.99 1.95 -14.84
N THR A 115 -8.12 1.28 -14.62
CA THR A 115 -8.31 0.30 -13.53
C THR A 115 -7.50 -0.98 -13.71
N GLN A 116 -6.89 -1.15 -14.89
CA GLN A 116 -5.92 -2.19 -15.22
C GLN A 116 -4.71 -1.51 -15.85
N CYS A 117 -3.52 -2.03 -15.56
CA CYS A 117 -2.24 -1.38 -15.86
C CYS A 117 -1.96 -1.33 -17.37
N GLU A 118 -2.61 -2.19 -18.14
CA GLU A 118 -2.52 -2.23 -19.61
C GLU A 118 -3.72 -1.54 -20.30
N ALA A 119 -4.74 -1.16 -19.53
CA ALA A 119 -5.97 -0.56 -20.07
C ALA A 119 -5.94 0.97 -20.13
N GLY A 120 -4.96 1.63 -19.50
CA GLY A 120 -4.83 3.08 -19.51
C GLY A 120 -3.38 3.52 -19.70
N PRO A 121 -3.16 4.75 -20.20
CA PRO A 121 -1.81 5.29 -20.33
C PRO A 121 -1.13 5.40 -18.96
N LYS A 122 0.17 5.14 -18.96
CA LYS A 122 1.05 5.45 -17.83
C LYS A 122 1.00 6.95 -17.55
N ILE A 123 0.97 7.33 -16.28
CA ILE A 123 0.93 8.71 -15.81
C ILE A 123 2.32 9.12 -15.35
N PHE A 124 2.94 8.39 -14.43
CA PHE A 124 4.32 8.64 -14.03
C PHE A 124 4.93 7.38 -13.43
N THR A 125 6.25 7.43 -13.30
CA THR A 125 7.05 6.49 -12.54
C THR A 125 7.66 7.22 -11.36
N VAL A 126 7.52 6.69 -10.15
CA VAL A 126 8.33 7.08 -8.98
C VAL A 126 9.44 6.06 -8.82
N THR A 127 10.67 6.54 -8.68
CA THR A 127 11.83 5.70 -8.37
C THR A 127 12.42 6.15 -7.04
N THR A 128 12.65 5.20 -6.15
CA THR A 128 13.28 5.44 -4.86
C THR A 128 14.49 4.52 -4.70
N HIS A 129 15.60 5.05 -4.22
CA HIS A 129 16.82 4.31 -3.91
C HIS A 129 17.20 4.49 -2.45
N GLY A 130 17.77 3.44 -1.83
CA GLY A 130 18.11 3.46 -0.42
C GLY A 130 18.66 2.15 0.09
N ASP A 131 18.63 1.99 1.41
CA ASP A 131 19.02 0.76 2.11
C ASP A 131 17.80 0.10 2.74
N ALA A 132 17.86 -1.22 2.93
CA ALA A 132 16.86 -1.98 3.66
C ALA A 132 17.53 -2.73 4.83
N ALA A 133 17.00 -2.55 6.04
CA ALA A 133 17.46 -3.26 7.23
C ALA A 133 16.32 -4.11 7.83
N PHE A 134 16.54 -5.41 7.97
CA PHE A 134 15.57 -6.36 8.53
C PHE A 134 15.85 -6.55 10.02
N VAL A 135 15.08 -5.86 10.86
CA VAL A 135 15.44 -5.58 12.27
C VAL A 135 14.83 -6.52 13.30
N GLY A 136 14.13 -7.57 12.86
CA GLY A 136 13.59 -8.61 13.74
C GLY A 136 12.17 -9.02 13.40
N LYS A 137 11.68 -10.07 14.07
CA LYS A 137 10.31 -10.57 13.90
C LYS A 137 9.29 -9.62 14.54
N SER A 138 8.10 -9.56 13.97
CA SER A 138 6.94 -8.95 14.59
C SER A 138 6.46 -9.80 15.77
N SER A 139 6.23 -9.16 16.91
CA SER A 139 5.63 -9.81 18.09
C SER A 139 4.11 -9.98 17.99
N THR A 140 3.47 -9.31 17.01
CA THR A 140 2.00 -9.30 16.85
C THR A 140 1.52 -9.99 15.58
N LEU A 141 2.42 -10.23 14.61
CA LEU A 141 2.10 -10.87 13.34
C LEU A 141 3.06 -12.06 13.11
N PRO A 142 2.59 -13.31 13.30
CA PRO A 142 3.40 -14.50 13.07
C PRO A 142 3.98 -14.54 11.64
N GLY A 143 5.25 -14.92 11.51
CA GLY A 143 5.93 -15.02 10.21
C GLY A 143 6.21 -13.69 9.50
N VAL A 144 6.07 -12.55 10.20
CA VAL A 144 6.34 -11.22 9.66
C VAL A 144 7.61 -10.65 10.28
N THR A 145 8.44 -10.01 9.45
CA THR A 145 9.66 -9.31 9.84
C THR A 145 9.47 -7.80 9.69
N HIS A 146 10.03 -7.04 10.63
CA HIS A 146 10.13 -5.59 10.55
C HIS A 146 11.26 -5.20 9.61
N VAL A 147 10.98 -4.29 8.68
CA VAL A 147 11.97 -3.76 7.74
C VAL A 147 12.00 -2.24 7.83
N LEU A 148 13.21 -1.68 7.87
CA LEU A 148 13.46 -0.24 7.82
C LEU A 148 14.03 0.11 6.45
N PHE A 149 13.40 1.04 5.75
CA PHE A 149 13.90 1.57 4.49
C PHE A 149 14.46 2.97 4.69
N THR A 150 15.76 3.14 4.49
CA THR A 150 16.42 4.46 4.56
C THR A 150 16.68 4.97 3.16
N PHE A 151 16.03 6.05 2.76
CA PHE A 151 16.09 6.50 1.36
C PHE A 151 17.15 7.57 1.12
N LYS A 152 17.93 7.37 0.06
CA LYS A 152 18.99 8.27 -0.41
C LYS A 152 18.46 9.21 -1.49
N SER A 153 17.61 8.70 -2.38
CA SER A 153 16.99 9.50 -3.43
C SER A 153 15.57 9.07 -3.76
N ARG A 154 14.79 10.03 -4.24
CA ARG A 154 13.44 9.88 -4.78
C ARG A 154 13.34 10.72 -6.04
N ALA A 155 12.80 10.14 -7.10
CA ALA A 155 12.61 10.83 -8.36
C ALA A 155 11.26 10.49 -8.97
N ILE A 156 10.72 11.41 -9.76
CA ILE A 156 9.49 11.21 -10.54
C ILE A 156 9.82 11.45 -12.02
N THR A 157 9.44 10.49 -12.87
CA THR A 157 9.47 10.62 -14.33
C THR A 157 8.04 10.62 -14.85
N PRO A 158 7.47 11.75 -15.29
CA PRO A 158 6.16 11.77 -15.92
C PRO A 158 6.19 11.06 -17.26
N ALA A 159 5.16 10.29 -17.55
CA ALA A 159 4.79 9.99 -18.92
C ALA A 159 4.05 11.19 -19.53
N GLU A 160 3.90 11.22 -20.85
CA GLU A 160 3.19 12.29 -21.56
C GLU A 160 1.80 12.59 -20.96
N ALA A 161 1.01 11.55 -20.68
CA ALA A 161 -0.33 11.68 -20.10
C ALA A 161 -0.34 12.21 -18.66
N GLY A 162 0.78 12.13 -17.92
CA GLY A 162 0.86 12.57 -16.52
C GLY A 162 1.47 13.94 -16.30
N VAL A 163 1.99 14.62 -17.33
CA VAL A 163 2.60 15.96 -17.17
C VAL A 163 1.63 16.94 -16.52
N ASN A 164 0.38 17.03 -17.03
CA ASN A 164 -0.61 17.95 -16.47
C ASN A 164 -1.08 17.52 -15.08
N VAL A 165 -1.12 16.21 -14.79
CA VAL A 165 -1.43 15.69 -13.46
C VAL A 165 -0.38 16.18 -12.46
N LEU A 166 0.91 16.06 -12.80
CA LEU A 166 2.00 16.51 -11.93
C LEU A 166 2.07 18.04 -11.82
N LYS A 167 1.83 18.79 -12.90
CA LYS A 167 1.76 20.26 -12.84
C LYS A 167 0.69 20.75 -11.86
N ASN A 168 -0.44 20.05 -11.78
CA ASN A 168 -1.50 20.39 -10.83
C ASN A 168 -1.20 19.94 -9.40
N ALA A 169 -0.58 18.77 -9.24
CA ALA A 169 -0.31 18.19 -7.92
C ALA A 169 0.94 18.79 -7.24
N CYS A 170 1.96 19.15 -8.02
CA CYS A 170 3.29 19.53 -7.57
C CYS A 170 3.84 20.67 -8.43
N THR A 171 3.29 21.87 -8.20
CA THR A 171 3.53 23.09 -9.00
C THR A 171 4.95 23.63 -8.89
N GLN A 172 5.74 23.15 -7.92
CA GLN A 172 7.10 23.63 -7.66
C GLN A 172 8.14 23.11 -8.66
N TYR A 173 7.78 22.18 -9.55
CA TYR A 173 8.68 21.61 -10.55
C TYR A 173 8.22 21.90 -11.98
N ASP A 174 9.19 22.02 -12.88
CA ASP A 174 8.94 22.12 -14.32
C ASP A 174 8.85 20.73 -14.96
N TRP A 175 7.65 20.17 -14.94
CA TRP A 175 7.40 18.82 -15.45
C TRP A 175 7.44 18.76 -16.98
N VAL A 176 8.33 17.92 -17.49
CA VAL A 176 8.48 17.58 -18.91
C VAL A 176 8.40 16.07 -19.05
N ALA A 177 7.62 15.59 -20.02
CA ALA A 177 7.46 14.16 -20.29
C ALA A 177 8.81 13.46 -20.45
N GLU A 178 8.93 12.27 -19.89
CA GLU A 178 10.11 11.38 -19.91
C GLU A 178 11.38 12.00 -19.30
N LYS A 179 11.28 13.16 -18.64
CA LYS A 179 12.39 13.78 -17.91
C LYS A 179 12.26 13.50 -16.43
N GLU A 180 13.22 12.77 -15.89
CA GLU A 180 13.31 12.52 -14.45
C GLU A 180 13.55 13.84 -13.69
N VAL A 181 12.81 14.02 -12.60
CA VAL A 181 12.95 15.13 -11.65
C VAL A 181 13.23 14.56 -10.27
N ASP A 182 14.34 15.01 -9.67
CA ASP A 182 14.67 14.71 -8.28
C ASP A 182 13.69 15.43 -7.34
N VAL A 183 13.03 14.66 -6.48
CA VAL A 183 12.10 15.15 -5.47
C VAL A 183 12.54 14.76 -4.05
N SER A 184 13.80 14.39 -3.88
CA SER A 184 14.33 13.89 -2.61
C SER A 184 14.22 14.91 -1.47
N GLN A 185 14.46 16.20 -1.76
CA GLN A 185 14.51 17.25 -0.73
C GLN A 185 13.13 17.81 -0.39
N ASP A 186 12.33 18.18 -1.40
CA ASP A 186 11.06 18.87 -1.18
C ASP A 186 9.85 17.95 -1.32
N GLY A 187 10.05 16.75 -1.86
CA GLY A 187 8.96 15.83 -2.16
C GLY A 187 8.00 16.37 -3.19
N CYS A 188 6.91 15.64 -3.36
CA CYS A 188 5.76 16.03 -4.15
C CYS A 188 4.55 15.68 -3.27
N LYS A 189 4.27 16.49 -2.25
CA LYS A 189 3.44 16.20 -1.05
C LYS A 189 2.18 15.35 -1.26
N ALA A 190 1.52 15.44 -2.41
CA ALA A 190 0.36 14.62 -2.76
C ALA A 190 0.69 13.17 -3.18
N LEU A 191 1.91 12.94 -3.66
CA LEU A 191 2.37 11.73 -4.36
C LEU A 191 3.58 11.07 -3.70
N VAL A 192 4.53 11.82 -3.17
CA VAL A 192 5.81 11.32 -2.64
C VAL A 192 6.27 12.25 -1.52
N GLN A 193 6.52 11.72 -0.32
CA GLN A 193 7.13 12.49 0.77
C GLN A 193 8.62 12.71 0.49
N SER A 194 9.19 13.80 1.02
CA SER A 194 10.63 14.03 0.94
C SER A 194 11.41 13.12 1.90
N ASN A 195 12.70 12.98 1.65
CA ASN A 195 13.62 12.30 2.58
C ASN A 195 13.85 13.11 3.86
N THR A 196 13.60 14.42 3.84
CA THR A 196 13.65 15.27 5.03
C THR A 196 12.45 15.03 5.95
N GLU A 197 11.25 14.88 5.37
CA GLU A 197 10.01 14.60 6.12
C GLU A 197 9.92 13.12 6.53
N CYS A 198 10.44 12.21 5.71
CA CYS A 198 10.36 10.76 5.90
C CYS A 198 11.69 10.09 5.56
N PRO A 199 12.72 10.25 6.41
CA PRO A 199 14.07 9.72 6.16
C PRO A 199 14.11 8.18 6.22
N ILE A 200 13.23 7.60 7.04
CA ILE A 200 13.11 6.15 7.25
C ILE A 200 11.64 5.77 7.11
N GLU A 201 11.33 4.77 6.29
CA GLU A 201 10.04 4.09 6.31
C GLU A 201 10.11 2.81 7.16
N TYR A 202 9.20 2.71 8.12
CA TYR A 202 9.00 1.58 9.03
C TYR A 202 7.92 0.67 8.44
N ASP A 203 8.33 -0.46 7.87
CA ASP A 203 7.44 -1.35 7.12
C ASP A 203 7.50 -2.78 7.68
N LEU A 204 6.68 -3.65 7.10
CA LEU A 204 6.65 -5.08 7.35
C LEU A 204 7.08 -5.83 6.09
N ALA A 205 7.63 -7.03 6.25
CA ALA A 205 7.93 -7.95 5.16
C ALA A 205 7.58 -9.38 5.57
N SER A 206 7.00 -10.14 4.64
CA SER A 206 6.80 -11.58 4.78
C SER A 206 6.85 -12.25 3.41
N ILE A 207 7.28 -13.51 3.36
CA ILE A 207 7.23 -14.34 2.15
C ILE A 207 6.37 -15.56 2.45
N VAL A 208 5.29 -15.73 1.70
CA VAL A 208 4.38 -16.88 1.81
C VAL A 208 4.18 -17.46 0.42
N ASP A 209 4.47 -18.75 0.26
CA ASP A 209 4.33 -19.49 -1.01
C ASP A 209 5.00 -18.80 -2.21
N GLY A 210 6.20 -18.23 -1.99
CA GLY A 210 6.96 -17.53 -3.01
C GLY A 210 6.44 -16.13 -3.38
N VAL A 211 5.45 -15.60 -2.65
CA VAL A 211 4.95 -14.23 -2.78
C VAL A 211 5.44 -13.40 -1.61
N ALA A 212 6.11 -12.29 -1.90
CA ALA A 212 6.49 -11.32 -0.87
C ALA A 212 5.36 -10.30 -0.65
N TYR A 213 5.03 -10.04 0.61
CA TYR A 213 4.07 -9.05 1.05
C TYR A 213 4.77 -8.00 1.90
N PHE A 214 4.40 -6.74 1.69
CA PHE A 214 4.87 -5.60 2.49
C PHE A 214 3.73 -5.06 3.34
N GLY A 215 3.99 -4.20 4.31
CA GLY A 215 2.99 -3.61 5.18
C GLY A 215 1.95 -2.77 4.43
N ASP A 216 0.75 -2.69 5.01
CA ASP A 216 -0.34 -1.88 4.51
C ASP A 216 0.00 -0.37 4.58
N ARG A 217 -0.19 0.33 3.45
CA ARG A 217 0.21 1.74 3.30
C ARG A 217 -0.95 2.73 3.47
N SER A 218 -1.98 2.38 4.24
CA SER A 218 -3.10 3.29 4.54
C SER A 218 -2.68 4.50 5.39
N VAL A 219 -1.64 4.33 6.21
CA VAL A 219 -1.00 5.38 7.03
C VAL A 219 0.40 5.72 6.48
N PRO A 220 0.95 6.92 6.75
CA PRO A 220 2.37 7.18 6.46
C PRO A 220 3.24 6.14 7.18
N LEU A 221 4.38 5.75 6.64
CA LEU A 221 5.27 4.78 7.29
C LEU A 221 6.44 5.45 8.01
N CYS A 222 6.35 6.74 8.32
CA CYS A 222 7.51 7.59 8.61
C CYS A 222 7.91 7.62 10.08
N SER A 223 7.28 6.78 10.91
CA SER A 223 7.63 6.62 12.32
C SER A 223 7.28 5.22 12.81
N GLU A 224 7.87 4.80 13.93
CA GLU A 224 7.56 3.51 14.55
C GLU A 224 6.07 3.41 14.92
N GLU A 225 5.46 4.50 15.41
CA GLU A 225 4.05 4.55 15.81
C GLU A 225 3.10 4.38 14.63
N THR A 226 3.57 4.66 13.41
CA THR A 226 2.80 4.53 12.18
C THR A 226 3.18 3.30 11.37
N ARG A 227 4.01 2.41 11.94
CA ARG A 227 4.32 1.11 11.34
C ARG A 227 3.02 0.34 11.07
N PRO A 228 2.89 -0.35 9.91
CA PRO A 228 1.68 -1.08 9.58
C PRO A 228 1.38 -2.16 10.62
N ALA A 229 0.11 -2.28 11.00
CA ALA A 229 -0.37 -3.35 11.88
C ALA A 229 -0.80 -4.62 11.11
N LYS A 230 -0.66 -4.62 9.79
CA LYS A 230 -1.00 -5.74 8.89
C LYS A 230 -0.20 -5.64 7.58
N LEU A 231 -0.08 -6.76 6.88
CA LEU A 231 0.42 -6.80 5.51
C LEU A 231 -0.61 -6.22 4.54
N ALA A 232 -0.13 -5.64 3.44
CA ALA A 232 -0.94 -5.24 2.31
C ALA A 232 -1.54 -6.47 1.62
N GLN A 233 -2.73 -6.30 1.04
CA GLN A 233 -3.41 -7.36 0.29
C GLN A 233 -2.64 -7.78 -0.99
N TRP A 234 -1.86 -6.86 -1.57
CA TRP A 234 -1.19 -7.07 -2.85
C TRP A 234 0.28 -7.46 -2.64
N GLY A 235 0.64 -8.64 -3.13
CA GLY A 235 2.00 -9.17 -3.07
C GLY A 235 2.80 -8.95 -4.36
N VAL A 236 4.10 -9.21 -4.27
CA VAL A 236 5.05 -9.21 -5.38
C VAL A 236 5.65 -10.61 -5.55
N VAL A 237 5.98 -10.99 -6.77
CA VAL A 237 6.61 -12.28 -7.11
C VAL A 237 8.01 -12.07 -7.65
N LYS A 238 8.91 -12.96 -7.29
CA LYS A 238 10.30 -12.94 -7.74
C LYS A 238 10.35 -13.14 -9.25
N GLN A 239 11.15 -12.33 -9.93
CA GLN A 239 11.40 -12.45 -11.37
C GLN A 239 12.60 -13.38 -11.58
N SER A 240 12.51 -14.22 -12.62
CA SER A 240 13.56 -15.16 -13.03
C SER A 240 14.79 -14.48 -13.60
#